data_AF-A0A2E8HMT1-F1
#
_entry.id   AF-A0A2E8HMT1-F1
#
_cell.length_a   1.000
_cell.length_b   1.000
_cell.length_c   1.000
_cell.angle_alpha   90.00
_cell.angle_beta   90.00
_cell.angle_gamma   90.00
#
_symmetry.space_group_name_H-M   'P 1'
#
loop_
_entity.id
_entity.type
_entity.pdbx_description
1 polymer ?
#
loop_
_entity_poly.entity_id
_entity_poly.type
_entity_poly.pdbx_seq_one_letter_code
_entity_poly.pdbx_strand_id
1 'polypeptide(L)'
;MTAHPTFAPDQRSEALEFFIDQNYVVVSDALPAENVEVLTAFVDRSERETAREWGPGCRSHAQILSGSVERCHGRQPLRLAR
;
A
#
# COMPACT_ATOMS: atom_id res chain seq x y z
N MET A 1 -20.01 0.87 -2.64
CA MET A 1 -18.57 0.56 -2.52
C MET A 1 -18.48 -0.95 -2.39
N THR A 2 -17.89 -1.64 -3.35
CA THR A 2 -17.65 -3.08 -3.24
C THR A 2 -16.70 -3.30 -2.08
N ALA A 3 -17.21 -3.91 -1.01
CA ALA A 3 -16.37 -4.33 0.10
C ALA A 3 -15.41 -5.40 -0.43
N HIS A 4 -14.12 -5.08 -0.47
CA HIS A 4 -13.09 -6.08 -0.77
C HIS A 4 -12.92 -6.95 0.47
N PRO A 5 -12.91 -8.29 0.34
CA PRO A 5 -12.66 -9.14 1.48
C PRO A 5 -11.28 -8.84 2.04
N THR A 6 -11.24 -8.64 3.36
CA THR A 6 -10.00 -8.44 4.13
C THR A 6 -9.78 -9.68 4.97
N PHE A 7 -8.56 -10.21 4.92
CA PHE A 7 -8.19 -11.46 5.57
C PHE A 7 -7.30 -11.17 6.78
N ALA A 8 -7.57 -11.83 7.89
CA ALA A 8 -6.65 -11.85 9.03
C ALA A 8 -5.43 -12.75 8.71
N PRO A 9 -4.28 -12.57 9.38
CA PRO A 9 -3.06 -13.33 9.10
C PRO A 9 -3.20 -14.86 9.23
N ASP A 10 -4.16 -15.34 10.01
CA ASP A 10 -4.45 -16.76 10.22
C ASP A 10 -5.31 -17.38 9.10
N GLN A 11 -5.98 -16.57 8.27
CA GLN A 11 -6.83 -17.00 7.14
C GLN A 11 -6.04 -17.22 5.85
N ARG A 12 -4.86 -17.84 5.96
CA ARG A 12 -3.89 -17.95 4.85
C ARG A 12 -4.46 -18.72 3.66
N SER A 13 -5.21 -19.79 3.89
CA SER A 13 -5.71 -20.65 2.82
C SER A 13 -6.76 -19.92 1.97
N GLU A 14 -7.73 -19.28 2.62
CA GLU A 14 -8.79 -18.50 1.98
C GLU A 14 -8.20 -17.28 1.23
N ALA A 15 -7.21 -16.62 1.84
CA ALA A 15 -6.51 -15.51 1.22
C ALA A 15 -5.77 -15.93 -0.07
N LEU A 16 -5.15 -17.12 -0.07
CA LEU A 16 -4.46 -17.66 -1.25
C LEU A 16 -5.43 -18.09 -2.35
N GLU A 17 -6.54 -18.75 -1.99
CA GLU A 17 -7.59 -19.10 -2.95
C GLU A 17 -8.16 -17.85 -3.62
N PHE A 18 -8.45 -16.81 -2.84
CA PHE A 18 -8.91 -15.53 -3.37
C PHE A 18 -7.84 -14.87 -4.27
N PHE A 19 -6.57 -14.92 -3.88
CA PHE A 19 -5.47 -14.38 -4.68
C PHE A 19 -5.34 -15.08 -6.04
N ILE A 20 -5.50 -16.41 -6.10
CA ILE A 20 -5.44 -17.16 -7.35
C ILE A 20 -6.54 -16.71 -8.32
N ASP A 21 -7.74 -16.45 -7.82
CA ASP A 21 -8.89 -16.05 -8.62
C ASP A 21 -8.86 -14.56 -9.01
N GLN A 22 -8.45 -13.69 -8.09
CA GLN A 22 -8.59 -12.23 -8.22
C GLN A 22 -7.27 -11.50 -8.51
N ASN A 23 -6.12 -12.18 -8.38
CA ASN A 23 -4.77 -11.63 -8.55
C ASN A 23 -4.46 -10.43 -7.61
N TYR A 24 -5.17 -10.32 -6.49
CA TYR A 24 -4.88 -9.42 -5.38
C TYR A 24 -5.42 -9.99 -4.07
N VAL A 25 -4.94 -9.46 -2.94
CA VAL A 25 -5.45 -9.79 -1.60
C VAL A 25 -5.27 -8.58 -0.68
N VAL A 26 -6.18 -8.42 0.29
CA VAL A 26 -6.08 -7.40 1.34
C VAL A 26 -5.94 -8.12 2.67
N VAL A 27 -4.85 -7.87 3.38
CA VAL A 27 -4.56 -8.50 4.67
C VAL A 27 -4.63 -7.44 5.77
N SER A 28 -5.39 -7.70 6.83
CA SER A 28 -5.38 -6.85 8.02
C SER A 28 -4.18 -7.19 8.91
N ASP A 29 -3.71 -6.19 9.67
CA ASP A 29 -2.71 -6.39 10.74
C ASP A 29 -1.43 -7.10 10.25
N ALA A 30 -1.08 -6.91 8.98
CA ALA A 30 0.08 -7.56 8.35
C ALA A 30 1.41 -7.15 8.99
N LEU A 31 1.43 -6.00 9.68
CA LEU A 31 2.57 -5.49 10.43
C LEU A 31 2.10 -5.01 11.81
N PRO A 32 2.92 -5.21 12.86
CA PRO A 32 2.72 -4.55 14.13
C PRO A 32 2.69 -3.02 14.00
N ALA A 33 1.94 -2.34 14.87
CA ALA A 33 1.73 -0.89 14.81
C ALA A 33 3.04 -0.10 14.87
N GLU A 34 4.00 -0.54 15.69
CA GLU A 34 5.31 0.08 15.83
C GLU A 34 6.10 0.08 14.51
N ASN A 35 5.94 -0.94 13.67
CA ASN A 35 6.58 -1.01 12.37
C ASN A 35 5.90 -0.04 11.38
N VAL A 36 4.58 0.10 11.46
CA VAL A 36 3.82 1.06 10.65
C VAL A 36 4.24 2.50 10.99
N GLU A 37 4.45 2.81 12.26
CA GLU A 37 4.94 4.12 12.71
C GLU A 37 6.33 4.45 12.15
N VAL A 38 7.26 3.49 12.23
CA VAL A 38 8.61 3.65 11.67
C VAL A 38 8.56 3.90 10.15
N LEU A 39 7.75 3.14 9.41
CA LEU A 39 7.60 3.31 7.97
C LEU A 39 6.96 4.67 7.62
N THR A 40 5.96 5.08 8.39
CA THR A 40 5.30 6.39 8.22
C THR A 40 6.31 7.52 8.44
N ALA A 41 7.09 7.48 9.52
CA ALA A 41 8.11 8.48 9.80
C ALA A 41 9.22 8.52 8.72
N PHE A 42 9.57 7.36 8.16
CA PHE A 42 10.50 7.29 7.04
C PHE A 42 9.95 7.96 5.78
N VAL A 43 8.69 7.70 5.42
CA VAL A 43 8.02 8.34 4.28
C VAL A 43 7.95 9.85 4.49
N ASP A 44 7.50 10.31 5.66
CA ASP A 44 7.41 11.73 6.00
C ASP A 44 8.76 12.44 5.89
N ARG A 45 9.84 11.80 6.36
CA ARG A 45 11.20 12.33 6.23
C ARG A 45 11.63 12.39 4.77
N SER A 46 11.39 11.32 4.01
CA SER A 46 11.79 11.23 2.60
C SER A 46 11.06 12.23 1.72
N GLU A 47 9.77 12.48 1.99
CA GLU A 47 8.99 13.52 1.30
C GLU A 47 9.56 14.92 1.57
N ARG A 48 10.00 15.21 2.80
CA ARG A 48 10.62 16.51 3.14
C ARG A 48 12.00 16.69 2.52
N GLU A 49 12.84 15.67 2.57
CA GLU A 49 14.25 15.76 2.14
C GLU A 49 14.40 15.67 0.62
N THR A 50 13.51 14.93 -0.03
CA THR A 50 13.65 14.58 -1.45
C THR A 50 12.38 14.84 -2.25
N ALA A 51 11.63 15.90 -1.89
CA ALA A 51 10.33 16.26 -2.46
C ALA A 51 10.25 16.25 -4.01
N ARG A 52 11.37 16.50 -4.72
CA ARG A 52 11.41 16.50 -6.20
C ARG A 52 11.32 15.09 -6.81
N GLU A 53 11.71 14.05 -6.08
CA GLU A 53 11.65 12.65 -6.51
C GLU A 53 10.25 12.03 -6.27
N TRP A 54 9.53 12.57 -5.29
CA TRP A 54 8.15 12.22 -5.00
C TRP A 54 7.26 13.11 -5.89
N GLY A 55 6.90 12.61 -7.08
CA GLY A 55 5.94 13.30 -7.96
C GLY A 55 4.64 13.67 -7.20
N PRO A 56 3.86 14.65 -7.68
CA PRO A 56 2.65 15.10 -6.98
C PRO A 56 1.69 13.92 -6.73
N GLY A 57 1.49 13.57 -5.46
CA GLY A 57 0.62 12.46 -5.04
C GLY A 57 1.24 11.05 -5.11
N CYS A 58 2.55 10.92 -5.31
CA CYS A 58 3.21 9.61 -5.36
C CYS A 58 3.64 9.14 -3.98
N ARG A 59 2.74 8.52 -3.19
CA ARG A 59 3.14 7.69 -2.04
C ARG A 59 3.48 6.28 -2.57
N SER A 60 4.75 5.87 -2.46
CA SER A 60 5.37 4.74 -3.19
C SER A 60 4.67 3.36 -3.10
N HIS A 61 5.06 2.48 -4.05
CA HIS A 61 4.68 1.08 -4.41
C HIS A 61 4.18 0.06 -3.36
N ALA A 62 4.12 0.38 -2.08
CA ALA A 62 3.48 -0.43 -1.05
C ALA A 62 2.44 0.45 -0.36
N GLN A 63 1.23 0.50 -0.91
CA GLN A 63 0.10 1.14 -0.24
C GLN A 63 -0.26 0.34 1.00
N ILE A 64 0.34 0.70 2.14
CA ILE A 64 -0.24 0.40 3.45
C ILE A 64 -1.45 1.35 3.57
N LEU A 65 -2.65 0.80 3.41
CA LEU A 65 -3.90 1.55 3.58
C LEU A 65 -4.13 1.82 5.08
N SER A 66 -3.47 2.82 5.65
CA SER A 66 -3.73 3.29 7.01
C SER A 66 -4.88 4.30 7.03
N GLY A 67 -6.12 3.81 7.03
CA GLY A 67 -7.32 4.50 7.57
C GLY A 67 -7.72 5.91 7.08
N SER A 68 -6.96 6.58 6.21
CA SER A 68 -7.19 7.99 5.82
C SER A 68 -7.15 8.09 4.30
N VAL A 69 -8.30 7.83 3.67
CA VAL A 69 -8.45 7.91 2.21
C VAL A 69 -8.58 9.37 1.79
N GLU A 70 -7.46 10.00 1.41
CA GLU A 70 -7.47 11.10 0.44
C GLU A 70 -6.81 10.64 -0.86
N ARG A 71 -7.53 10.88 -1.97
CA ARG A 71 -7.30 10.30 -3.30
C ARG A 71 -5.96 10.75 -3.89
N CYS A 72 -5.15 9.80 -4.34
CA CYS A 72 -4.07 10.08 -5.31
C CYS A 72 -4.60 9.84 -6.73
N HIS A 73 -4.98 10.92 -7.42
CA HIS A 73 -5.24 10.89 -8.87
C HIS A 73 -3.90 11.06 -9.60
N GLY A 74 -3.37 9.99 -10.19
CA GLY A 74 -2.15 10.08 -11.00
C GLY A 74 -1.71 8.75 -11.60
N ARG A 75 -2.44 8.25 -12.60
CA ARG A 75 -1.95 7.15 -13.45
C ARG A 75 -0.92 7.72 -14.44
N GLN A 76 0.35 7.35 -14.29
CA GLN A 76 1.23 7.14 -15.45
C GLN A 76 1.90 5.77 -15.33
N PRO A 77 1.88 4.93 -16.39
CA PRO A 77 2.57 3.66 -16.39
C PRO A 77 4.08 3.89 -16.44
N LEU A 78 4.80 3.32 -15.47
CA LEU A 78 6.26 3.23 -15.49
C LEU A 78 6.72 2.47 -16.74
N ARG A 79 7.30 3.19 -17.71
CA ARG A 79 8.13 2.58 -18.73
C ARG A 79 9.48 2.26 -18.08
N LEU A 80 9.82 0.98 -17.98
CA LEU A 80 11.20 0.55 -17.75
C LEU A 80 12.06 1.07 -18.90
N ALA A 81 12.95 2.03 -18.62
CA ALA A 81 14.07 2.32 -19.49
C ALA A 81 15.10 1.20 -19.34
N ARG A 82 15.56 0.65 -20.47
CA ARG A 82 16.66 -0.32 -20.56
C ARG A 82 18.00 0.38 -20.39
#